data_AF-A0A2V9GH01-F1
#
_entry.id   AF-A0A2V9GH01-F1
#
_cell.length_a   1.000
_cell.length_b   1.000
_cell.length_c   1.000
_cell.angle_alpha   90.00
_cell.angle_beta   90.00
_cell.angle_gamma   90.00
#
_symmetry.space_group_name_H-M   'P 1'
#
loop_
_entity.id
_entity.type
_entity.pdbx_description
1 polymer ?
#
loop_
_entity_poly.entity_id
_entity_poly.type
_entity_poly.pdbx_seq_one_letter_code
_entity_poly.pdbx_strand_id
1 'polypeptide(L)'
;MRTAFLKSTGQIPVSGHGDVLTEAQIFSTVEDVLANTQVVDIHTHLFAPAFGKLGLWGIDELLTYHYLEAEFFRSSDTTPDEYWSLSKRDQADAIWRTLFVENTPVSEATRGVIAVLKAFHLPTDHTDLAEARSFFEAQTIEAHIRKVFQMAGLSTAVMTNDPLDPEEAAVWLNGVTNHRQFRAVLRLDRILCSWSTHRQVLATQGYRVDEQASGKSGAEVRRFLVDWYERMQPVYMAVSLPDAFEYPQESVGNRLLKDAVLPACRELDVPLSLMIGVRKQVNPSLRLAGDAVGRADLRALENLCREFPSNRFLVSVLSRENQHELCVYARKFSNLMPFGCWWS
;
A
#
# COMPACT_ATOMS: atom_id res chain seq x y z
N MET A 1 5.56 -27.60 -26.81
CA MET A 1 6.44 -26.59 -27.44
C MET A 1 7.39 -26.12 -26.35
N ARG A 2 8.69 -26.44 -26.47
CA ARG A 2 9.71 -26.21 -25.42
C ARG A 2 10.07 -24.73 -25.35
N THR A 3 9.95 -24.12 -24.18
CA THR A 3 10.53 -22.80 -23.89
C THR A 3 11.93 -23.00 -23.35
N ALA A 4 12.92 -22.60 -24.13
CA ALA A 4 14.33 -22.62 -23.75
C ALA A 4 14.62 -21.46 -22.79
N PHE A 5 15.05 -21.76 -21.57
CA PHE A 5 15.67 -20.78 -20.68
C PHE A 5 17.10 -20.52 -21.15
N LEU A 6 17.40 -19.24 -21.38
CA LEU A 6 18.74 -18.72 -21.63
C LEU A 6 19.64 -19.05 -20.42
N LYS A 7 20.68 -19.85 -20.66
CA LYS A 7 21.71 -20.17 -19.68
C LYS A 7 22.62 -18.96 -19.50
N SER A 8 22.62 -18.39 -18.29
CA SER A 8 23.70 -17.52 -17.81
C SER A 8 24.93 -18.40 -17.54
N THR A 9 26.06 -18.06 -18.18
CA THR A 9 27.34 -18.73 -18.00
C THR A 9 27.96 -18.35 -16.66
N GLY A 10 27.84 -19.26 -15.69
CA GLY A 10 28.40 -19.12 -14.34
C GLY A 10 27.80 -20.06 -13.29
N GLN A 11 26.86 -20.94 -13.65
CA GLN A 11 26.24 -21.87 -12.71
C GLN A 11 27.18 -23.04 -12.37
N ILE A 12 27.58 -23.11 -11.10
CA ILE A 12 28.05 -24.35 -10.45
C ILE A 12 26.93 -25.39 -10.66
N PRO A 13 27.25 -26.61 -11.14
CA PRO A 13 26.22 -27.62 -11.38
C PRO A 13 25.61 -28.04 -10.05
N VAL A 14 24.31 -27.77 -9.87
CA VAL A 14 23.54 -28.34 -8.76
C VAL A 14 23.29 -29.81 -9.10
N SER A 15 24.07 -30.70 -8.49
CA SER A 15 23.91 -32.15 -8.57
C SER A 15 22.53 -32.58 -8.05
N GLY A 16 21.93 -33.59 -8.69
CA GLY A 16 20.59 -34.14 -8.43
C GLY A 16 20.41 -34.89 -7.11
N HIS A 17 21.23 -34.61 -6.10
CA HIS A 17 20.99 -34.89 -4.70
C HIS A 17 21.21 -33.55 -4.01
N GLY A 18 20.17 -32.97 -3.40
CA GLY A 18 20.32 -31.70 -2.68
C GLY A 18 21.31 -31.92 -1.53
N ASP A 19 22.56 -31.54 -1.74
CA ASP A 19 23.60 -31.63 -0.71
C ASP A 19 23.09 -30.87 0.52
N VAL A 20 22.96 -31.59 1.63
CA VAL A 20 22.48 -31.01 2.88
C VAL A 20 23.47 -29.92 3.29
N LEU A 21 22.98 -28.68 3.40
CA LEU A 21 23.80 -27.56 3.84
C LEU A 21 24.37 -27.86 5.23
N THR A 22 25.67 -27.69 5.38
CA THR A 22 26.29 -27.64 6.71
C THR A 22 25.85 -26.37 7.44
N GLU A 23 25.88 -26.37 8.77
CA GLU A 23 25.51 -25.20 9.59
C GLU A 23 26.26 -23.92 9.16
N ALA A 24 27.54 -24.05 8.84
CA ALA A 24 28.38 -22.94 8.38
C ALA A 24 27.97 -22.36 7.01
N GLN A 25 27.27 -23.14 6.17
CA GLN A 25 26.79 -22.71 4.86
C GLN A 25 25.37 -22.13 4.91
N ILE A 26 24.61 -22.38 5.97
CA ILE A 26 23.22 -21.93 6.07
C ILE A 26 23.13 -20.42 5.91
N PHE A 27 23.96 -19.67 6.65
CA PHE A 27 23.88 -18.21 6.66
C PHE A 27 24.14 -17.60 5.29
N SER A 28 25.27 -17.92 4.65
CA SER A 28 25.61 -17.39 3.33
C SER A 28 24.61 -17.84 2.26
N THR A 29 24.12 -19.08 2.33
CA THR A 29 23.10 -19.57 1.40
C THR A 29 21.78 -18.81 1.56
N VAL A 30 21.35 -18.52 2.79
CA VAL A 30 20.15 -17.71 3.04
C VAL A 30 20.33 -16.30 2.53
N GLU A 31 21.48 -15.66 2.78
CA GLU A 31 21.77 -14.33 2.25
C GLU A 31 21.74 -14.30 0.72
N ASP A 32 22.38 -15.27 0.07
CA ASP A 32 22.40 -15.40 -1.39
C ASP A 32 20.98 -15.61 -1.95
N VAL A 33 20.18 -16.47 -1.33
CA VAL A 33 18.79 -16.72 -1.77
C VAL A 33 17.96 -15.45 -1.60
N LEU A 34 18.04 -14.77 -0.46
CA LEU A 34 17.27 -13.53 -0.22
C LEU A 34 17.70 -12.42 -1.18
N ALA A 35 18.99 -12.23 -1.41
CA ALA A 35 19.51 -11.20 -2.32
C ALA A 35 19.10 -11.43 -3.79
N ASN A 36 18.92 -12.69 -4.21
CA ASN A 36 18.57 -13.04 -5.59
C ASN A 36 17.06 -13.28 -5.80
N THR A 37 16.27 -13.34 -4.74
CA THR A 37 14.82 -13.56 -4.86
C THR A 37 14.14 -12.26 -5.25
N GLN A 38 13.50 -12.25 -6.42
CA GLN A 38 12.69 -11.10 -6.82
C GLN A 38 11.42 -11.00 -5.98
N VAL A 39 11.15 -9.80 -5.48
CA VAL A 39 10.01 -9.52 -4.62
C VAL A 39 8.83 -9.04 -5.48
N VAL A 40 7.63 -9.47 -5.09
CA VAL A 40 6.36 -8.83 -5.50
C VAL A 40 5.91 -8.04 -4.30
N ASP A 41 5.96 -6.71 -4.39
CA ASP A 41 5.39 -5.86 -3.35
C ASP A 41 3.89 -5.79 -3.56
N ILE A 42 3.16 -6.53 -2.73
CA ILE A 42 1.73 -6.79 -2.92
C ILE A 42 0.84 -5.63 -2.49
N HIS A 43 1.35 -4.58 -1.85
CA HIS A 43 0.55 -3.43 -1.45
C HIS A 43 1.39 -2.16 -1.32
N THR A 44 1.21 -1.23 -2.26
CA THR A 44 1.91 0.06 -2.29
C THR A 44 0.96 1.21 -2.58
N HIS A 45 1.43 2.43 -2.31
CA HIS A 45 0.85 3.67 -2.83
C HIS A 45 1.70 4.25 -3.98
N LEU A 46 2.46 3.40 -4.67
CA LEU A 46 3.19 3.77 -5.88
C LEU A 46 2.25 3.70 -7.09
N PHE A 47 2.58 4.45 -8.14
CA PHE A 47 1.85 4.42 -9.40
C PHE A 47 2.77 4.23 -10.60
N ALA A 48 2.26 3.61 -11.65
CA ALA A 48 2.96 3.50 -12.92
C ALA A 48 3.21 4.89 -13.55
N PRO A 49 4.24 5.06 -14.40
CA PRO A 49 4.58 6.36 -15.01
C PRO A 49 3.41 7.10 -15.65
N ALA A 50 2.46 6.36 -16.26
CA ALA A 50 1.29 6.90 -16.94
C ALA A 50 0.33 7.70 -16.03
N PHE A 51 0.45 7.54 -14.70
CA PHE A 51 -0.36 8.27 -13.72
C PHE A 51 0.22 9.65 -13.36
N GLY A 52 1.39 9.99 -13.91
CA GLY A 52 1.98 11.32 -13.78
C GLY A 52 2.15 11.74 -12.32
N LYS A 53 1.57 12.88 -11.94
CA LYS A 53 1.71 13.51 -10.62
C LYS A 53 1.23 12.66 -9.44
N LEU A 54 0.47 11.59 -9.68
CA LEU A 54 0.06 10.65 -8.61
C LEU A 54 1.24 9.78 -8.15
N GLY A 55 2.22 9.52 -9.02
CA GLY A 55 3.44 8.81 -8.67
C GLY A 55 4.48 9.73 -8.05
N LEU A 56 4.49 9.82 -6.72
CA LEU A 56 5.44 10.64 -5.96
C LEU A 56 6.85 10.03 -5.96
N TRP A 57 7.88 10.85 -6.14
CA TRP A 57 9.29 10.44 -6.13
C TRP A 57 10.23 11.65 -5.94
N GLY A 58 11.49 11.39 -5.57
CA GLY A 58 12.49 12.42 -5.35
C GLY A 58 12.75 12.71 -3.87
N ILE A 59 13.84 13.44 -3.58
CA ILE A 59 14.30 13.67 -2.21
C ILE A 59 13.30 14.48 -1.37
N ASP A 60 12.67 15.50 -1.97
CA ASP A 60 11.69 16.31 -1.24
C ASP A 60 10.45 15.48 -0.88
N GLU A 61 9.97 14.60 -1.77
CA GLU A 61 8.85 13.68 -1.47
C GLU A 61 9.22 12.64 -0.40
N LEU A 62 10.46 12.15 -0.39
CA LEU A 62 10.95 11.25 0.66
C LEU A 62 10.97 11.93 2.03
N LEU A 63 11.38 13.21 2.07
CA LEU A 63 11.48 13.97 3.32
C LEU A 63 10.12 14.44 3.81
N THR A 64 9.20 14.83 2.93
CA THR A 64 7.82 15.16 3.29
C THR A 64 6.92 13.93 3.37
N TYR A 65 7.49 12.75 3.58
CA TYR A 65 6.71 11.57 3.91
C TYR A 65 6.11 11.75 5.31
N HIS A 66 4.81 11.49 5.44
CA HIS A 66 4.04 11.80 6.64
C HIS A 66 4.57 11.20 7.97
N TYR A 67 5.43 10.18 7.93
CA TYR A 67 6.12 9.68 9.14
C TYR A 67 7.16 10.68 9.64
N LEU A 68 7.92 11.27 8.72
CA LEU A 68 8.89 12.31 9.04
C LEU A 68 8.20 13.61 9.43
N GLU A 69 7.03 13.92 8.86
CA GLU A 69 6.21 15.05 9.31
C GLU A 69 5.76 14.84 10.77
N ALA A 70 5.29 13.64 11.12
CA ALA A 70 4.92 13.30 12.50
C ALA A 70 6.11 13.42 13.47
N GLU A 71 7.30 12.98 13.07
CA GLU A 71 8.54 13.13 13.85
C GLU A 71 8.97 14.60 13.97
N PHE A 72 8.89 15.36 12.88
CA PHE A 72 9.23 16.79 12.85
C PHE A 72 8.41 17.60 13.85
N PHE A 73 7.10 17.39 13.91
CA PHE A 73 6.24 18.09 14.88
C PHE A 73 6.53 17.74 16.35
N ARG A 74 7.33 16.70 16.62
CA ARG A 74 7.81 16.39 17.98
C ARG A 74 9.15 17.04 18.31
N SER A 75 9.89 17.45 17.29
CA SER A 75 11.27 17.93 17.39
C SER A 75 11.44 19.39 16.99
N SER A 76 10.34 20.08 16.66
CA SER A 76 10.30 21.49 16.23
C SER A 76 9.18 22.23 16.96
N ASP A 77 9.39 23.52 17.22
CA ASP A 77 8.36 24.44 17.73
C ASP A 77 7.42 24.94 16.62
N THR A 78 7.67 24.57 15.36
CA THR A 78 6.84 24.97 14.21
C THR A 78 5.45 24.38 14.34
N THR A 79 4.43 25.24 14.30
CA THR A 79 3.04 24.80 14.34
C THR A 79 2.61 24.15 13.02
N PRO A 80 1.58 23.28 13.01
CA PRO A 80 1.05 22.72 11.77
C PRO A 80 0.65 23.80 10.75
N ASP A 81 -0.01 24.88 11.17
CA ASP A 81 -0.43 25.94 10.25
C ASP A 81 0.77 26.64 9.59
N GLU A 82 1.83 26.90 10.33
CA GLU A 82 3.08 27.45 9.79
C GLU A 82 3.71 26.47 8.79
N TYR A 83 3.88 25.20 9.17
CA TYR A 83 4.48 24.18 8.31
C TYR A 83 3.69 23.98 7.01
N TRP A 84 2.35 23.94 7.08
CA TRP A 84 1.52 23.76 5.89
C TRP A 84 1.44 24.98 4.98
N SER A 85 1.91 26.14 5.43
CA SER A 85 2.06 27.34 4.60
C SER A 85 3.35 27.36 3.77
N LEU A 86 4.32 26.50 4.12
CA LEU A 86 5.59 26.37 3.43
C LEU A 86 5.44 25.72 2.06
N SER A 87 6.36 26.02 1.14
CA SER A 87 6.51 25.22 -0.08
C SER A 87 7.02 23.81 0.26
N LYS A 88 6.79 22.83 -0.61
CA LYS A 88 7.31 21.47 -0.41
C LYS A 88 8.84 21.43 -0.21
N ARG A 89 9.56 22.30 -0.93
CA ARG A 89 11.00 22.44 -0.82
C ARG A 89 11.40 22.94 0.58
N ASP A 90 10.70 23.95 1.08
CA ASP A 90 10.95 24.52 2.42
C ASP A 90 10.55 23.54 3.53
N GLN A 91 9.50 22.74 3.33
CA GLN A 91 9.12 21.64 4.22
C GLN A 91 10.23 20.58 4.31
N ALA A 92 10.75 20.15 3.16
CA ALA A 92 11.87 19.20 3.10
C ALA A 92 13.15 19.76 3.75
N ASP A 93 13.44 21.05 3.55
CA ASP A 93 14.58 21.72 4.20
C ASP A 93 14.41 21.79 5.72
N ALA A 94 13.21 22.10 6.21
CA ALA A 94 12.90 22.11 7.64
C ALA A 94 13.06 20.72 8.26
N ILE A 95 12.54 19.68 7.61
CA ILE A 95 12.66 18.29 8.07
C ILE A 95 14.12 17.84 8.06
N TRP A 96 14.86 18.08 6.97
CA TRP A 96 16.28 17.71 6.88
C TRP A 96 17.09 18.35 8.00
N ARG A 97 16.95 19.66 8.17
CA ARG A 97 17.64 20.41 9.20
C ARG A 97 17.32 19.85 10.59
N THR A 98 16.05 19.71 10.94
CA THR A 98 15.65 19.31 12.28
C THR A 98 15.97 17.84 12.57
N LEU A 99 15.65 16.90 11.67
CA LEU A 99 15.75 15.47 11.96
C LEU A 99 17.09 14.82 11.60
N PHE A 100 17.91 15.46 10.75
CA PHE A 100 19.16 14.87 10.25
C PHE A 100 20.41 15.67 10.61
N VAL A 101 20.30 17.00 10.73
CA VAL A 101 21.44 17.89 11.06
C VAL A 101 21.47 18.22 12.55
N GLU A 102 20.36 18.73 13.09
CA GLU A 102 20.24 19.13 14.49
C GLU A 102 20.07 17.91 15.42
N ASN A 103 19.61 16.78 14.87
CA ASN A 103 19.43 15.51 15.57
C ASN A 103 20.09 14.37 14.79
N THR A 104 20.50 13.32 15.50
CA THR A 104 21.01 12.11 14.84
C THR A 104 19.83 11.30 14.25
N PRO A 105 19.85 10.95 12.95
CA PRO A 105 18.74 10.26 12.28
C PRO A 105 18.69 8.76 12.65
N VAL A 106 18.17 8.45 13.83
CA VAL A 106 18.12 7.08 14.38
C VAL A 106 16.75 6.40 14.24
N SER A 107 15.69 7.14 13.90
CA SER A 107 14.37 6.55 13.63
C SER A 107 14.41 5.73 12.34
N GLU A 108 13.52 4.74 12.22
CA GLU A 108 13.50 3.91 11.01
C GLU A 108 13.16 4.73 9.75
N ALA A 109 12.27 5.73 9.87
CA ALA A 109 11.93 6.63 8.76
C ALA A 109 13.13 7.47 8.29
N THR A 110 13.89 8.07 9.22
CA THR A 110 15.08 8.85 8.87
C THR A 110 16.19 7.94 8.33
N ARG A 111 16.40 6.77 8.94
CA ARG A 111 17.33 5.74 8.43
C ARG A 111 16.97 5.30 7.00
N GLY A 112 15.69 5.18 6.68
CA GLY A 112 15.21 4.87 5.34
C GLY A 112 15.69 5.88 4.28
N VAL A 113 15.57 7.18 4.57
CA VAL A 113 16.09 8.24 3.68
C VAL A 113 17.61 8.13 3.50
N ILE A 114 18.36 7.90 4.59
CA ILE A 114 19.81 7.70 4.53
C ILE A 114 20.18 6.47 3.70
N ALA A 115 19.43 5.37 3.82
CA ALA A 115 19.64 4.16 3.03
C ALA A 115 19.42 4.42 1.53
N VAL A 116 18.39 5.19 1.17
CA VAL A 116 18.15 5.61 -0.22
C VAL A 116 19.31 6.46 -0.75
N LEU A 117 19.74 7.48 -0.01
CA LEU A 117 20.88 8.32 -0.42
C LEU A 117 22.15 7.48 -0.62
N LYS A 118 22.47 6.58 0.30
CA LYS A 118 23.61 5.66 0.16
C LYS A 118 23.50 4.75 -1.06
N ALA A 119 22.32 4.20 -1.34
CA ALA A 119 22.08 3.36 -2.52
C ALA A 119 22.29 4.12 -3.84
N PHE A 120 22.05 5.44 -3.84
CA PHE A 120 22.34 6.31 -4.97
C PHE A 120 23.74 6.91 -4.97
N HIS A 121 24.58 6.57 -3.98
CA HIS A 121 25.91 7.15 -3.76
C HIS A 121 25.90 8.67 -3.56
N LEU A 122 24.86 9.18 -2.90
CA LEU A 122 24.73 10.60 -2.54
C LEU A 122 25.27 10.87 -1.13
N PRO A 123 25.75 12.08 -0.84
CA PRO A 123 26.19 12.47 0.50
C PRO A 123 25.08 12.34 1.54
N THR A 124 25.46 11.97 2.75
CA THR A 124 24.53 11.78 3.89
C THR A 124 24.86 12.64 5.10
N ASP A 125 25.95 13.42 5.01
CA ASP A 125 26.52 14.25 6.06
C ASP A 125 26.51 15.75 5.71
N HIS A 126 25.91 16.10 4.57
CA HIS A 126 25.75 17.49 4.14
C HIS A 126 24.67 18.21 4.94
N THR A 127 24.87 19.51 5.15
CA THR A 127 23.90 20.39 5.83
C THR A 127 22.72 20.80 4.95
N ASP A 128 22.79 20.55 3.64
CA ASP A 128 21.74 20.88 2.67
C ASP A 128 21.48 19.72 1.68
N LEU A 129 20.46 19.91 0.84
CA LEU A 129 19.94 18.92 -0.12
C LEU A 129 20.28 19.24 -1.58
N ALA A 130 21.17 20.20 -1.85
CA ALA A 130 21.37 20.71 -3.21
C ALA A 130 21.84 19.63 -4.19
N GLU A 131 22.79 18.78 -3.77
CA GLU A 131 23.31 17.69 -4.58
C GLU A 131 22.26 16.60 -4.83
N ALA A 132 21.53 16.20 -3.79
CA ALA A 132 20.44 15.22 -3.92
C ALA A 132 19.36 15.72 -4.88
N ARG A 133 18.92 16.98 -4.75
CA ARG A 133 17.94 17.59 -5.66
C ARG A 133 18.43 17.58 -7.11
N SER A 134 19.67 18.03 -7.34
CA SER A 134 20.29 18.03 -8.67
C SER A 134 20.33 16.62 -9.27
N PHE A 135 20.62 15.59 -8.46
CA PHE A 135 20.61 14.20 -8.90
C PHE A 135 19.23 13.73 -9.36
N PHE A 136 18.18 13.96 -8.55
CA PHE A 136 16.82 13.51 -8.86
C PHE A 136 16.23 14.28 -10.05
N GLU A 137 16.47 15.59 -10.15
CA GLU A 137 16.03 16.44 -11.27
C GLU A 137 16.63 16.01 -12.62
N ALA A 138 17.83 15.43 -12.61
CA ALA A 138 18.48 14.91 -13.81
C ALA A 138 17.90 13.58 -14.33
N GLN A 139 16.97 12.95 -13.59
CA GLN A 139 16.39 11.65 -13.98
C GLN A 139 15.10 11.81 -14.78
N THR A 140 14.83 10.86 -15.68
CA THR A 140 13.48 10.58 -16.17
C THR A 140 12.78 9.58 -15.24
N ILE A 141 11.47 9.70 -15.04
CA ILE A 141 10.71 8.81 -14.15
C ILE A 141 10.83 7.32 -14.53
N GLU A 142 10.83 6.99 -15.82
CA GLU A 142 10.95 5.60 -16.29
C GLU A 142 12.32 5.00 -15.97
N ALA A 143 13.39 5.77 -16.16
CA ALA A 143 14.74 5.34 -15.81
C ALA A 143 14.90 5.21 -14.29
N HIS A 144 14.32 6.15 -13.54
CA HIS A 144 14.35 6.14 -12.08
C HIS A 144 13.64 4.89 -11.53
N ILE A 145 12.40 4.62 -11.96
CA ILE A 145 11.63 3.44 -11.55
C ILE A 145 12.40 2.15 -11.89
N ARG A 146 12.95 2.04 -13.10
CA ARG A 146 13.74 0.85 -13.49
C ARG A 146 14.91 0.64 -12.54
N LYS A 147 15.66 1.70 -12.22
CA LYS A 147 16.81 1.63 -11.32
C LYS A 147 16.41 1.28 -9.89
N VAL A 148 15.35 1.91 -9.35
CA VAL A 148 14.83 1.60 -8.01
C VAL A 148 14.34 0.15 -7.93
N PHE A 149 13.58 -0.33 -8.90
CA PHE A 149 13.10 -1.71 -8.92
C PHE A 149 14.27 -2.70 -8.97
N GLN A 150 15.29 -2.42 -9.78
CA GLN A 150 16.49 -3.24 -9.83
C GLN A 150 17.22 -3.28 -8.49
N MET A 151 17.49 -2.12 -7.88
CA MET A 151 18.22 -2.03 -6.61
C MET A 151 17.45 -2.67 -5.45
N ALA A 152 16.12 -2.53 -5.44
CA ALA A 152 15.24 -3.10 -4.42
C ALA A 152 14.88 -4.58 -4.67
N GLY A 153 15.33 -5.18 -5.78
CA GLY A 153 14.96 -6.55 -6.15
C GLY A 153 13.47 -6.72 -6.49
N LEU A 154 12.76 -5.65 -6.85
CA LEU A 154 11.33 -5.67 -7.16
C LEU A 154 11.07 -6.14 -8.60
N SER A 155 10.28 -7.20 -8.73
CA SER A 155 9.70 -7.61 -10.02
C SER A 155 8.43 -6.84 -10.33
N THR A 156 7.59 -6.60 -9.32
CA THR A 156 6.24 -6.03 -9.45
C THR A 156 5.90 -5.20 -8.21
N ALA A 157 5.27 -4.04 -8.42
CA ALA A 157 4.59 -3.27 -7.38
C ALA A 157 3.08 -3.30 -7.63
N VAL A 158 2.32 -3.57 -6.58
CA VAL A 158 0.85 -3.52 -6.63
C VAL A 158 0.41 -2.16 -6.11
N MET A 159 -0.23 -1.36 -6.98
CA MET A 159 -0.74 -0.03 -6.68
C MET A 159 -1.98 -0.10 -5.80
N THR A 160 -2.43 1.03 -5.27
CA THR A 160 -3.73 1.17 -4.58
C THR A 160 -4.57 2.18 -5.34
N ASN A 161 -5.63 1.72 -6.02
CA ASN A 161 -6.38 2.51 -6.99
C ASN A 161 -7.79 2.85 -6.50
N ASP A 162 -8.12 4.14 -6.41
CA ASP A 162 -9.40 4.64 -5.93
C ASP A 162 -10.28 5.11 -7.11
N PRO A 163 -11.26 4.31 -7.57
CA PRO A 163 -12.13 4.68 -8.71
C PRO A 163 -13.06 5.86 -8.42
N LEU A 164 -13.14 6.30 -7.16
CA LEU A 164 -13.92 7.46 -6.75
C LEU A 164 -13.04 8.69 -6.47
N ASP A 165 -11.73 8.59 -6.66
CA ASP A 165 -10.85 9.74 -6.75
C ASP A 165 -10.95 10.36 -8.16
N PRO A 166 -11.33 11.64 -8.29
CA PRO A 166 -11.57 12.22 -9.60
C PRO A 166 -10.30 12.34 -10.45
N GLU A 167 -9.13 12.58 -9.85
CA GLU A 167 -7.88 12.69 -10.60
C GLU A 167 -7.44 11.31 -11.10
N GLU A 168 -7.51 10.30 -10.24
CA GLU A 168 -7.14 8.93 -10.62
C GLU A 168 -8.15 8.30 -11.60
N ALA A 169 -9.45 8.46 -11.34
CA ALA A 169 -10.49 7.91 -12.21
C ALA A 169 -10.38 8.47 -13.63
N ALA A 170 -10.04 9.74 -13.79
CA ALA A 170 -9.83 10.35 -15.11
C ALA A 170 -8.70 9.66 -15.89
N VAL A 171 -7.60 9.29 -15.23
CA VAL A 171 -6.48 8.56 -15.85
C VAL A 171 -6.97 7.22 -16.41
N TRP A 172 -7.72 6.45 -15.62
CA TRP A 172 -8.28 5.17 -16.05
C TRP A 172 -9.31 5.30 -17.18
N LEU A 173 -10.20 6.30 -17.12
CA LEU A 173 -11.24 6.52 -18.12
C LEU A 173 -10.68 6.96 -19.48
N ASN A 174 -9.54 7.68 -19.48
CA ASN A 174 -8.83 8.06 -20.70
C ASN A 174 -8.08 6.88 -21.36
N GLY A 175 -8.02 5.72 -20.70
CA GLY A 175 -7.34 4.53 -21.19
C GLY A 175 -5.86 4.52 -20.82
N VAL A 176 -5.49 3.66 -19.87
CA VAL A 176 -4.10 3.44 -19.45
C VAL A 176 -3.55 2.18 -20.11
N THR A 177 -2.34 2.26 -20.65
CA THR A 177 -1.65 1.06 -21.12
C THR A 177 -1.16 0.24 -19.92
N ASN A 178 -1.47 -1.05 -19.91
CA ASN A 178 -1.00 -1.97 -18.87
C ASN A 178 0.53 -1.96 -18.75
N HIS A 179 1.03 -1.55 -17.59
CA HIS A 179 2.46 -1.62 -17.29
C HIS A 179 2.83 -3.01 -16.79
N ARG A 180 3.95 -3.58 -17.28
CA ARG A 180 4.33 -4.96 -16.96
C ARG A 180 4.63 -5.20 -15.47
N GLN A 181 5.18 -4.18 -14.82
CA GLN A 181 5.64 -4.25 -13.41
C GLN A 181 4.69 -3.57 -12.42
N PHE A 182 3.56 -3.02 -12.86
CA PHE A 182 2.55 -2.45 -11.96
C PHE A 182 1.23 -3.21 -12.10
N ARG A 183 0.61 -3.57 -10.99
CA ARG A 183 -0.71 -4.21 -10.95
C ARG A 183 -1.67 -3.36 -10.16
N ALA A 184 -2.94 -3.33 -10.55
CA ALA A 184 -3.95 -2.53 -9.88
C ALA A 184 -4.59 -3.25 -8.69
N VAL A 185 -5.11 -2.47 -7.75
CA VAL A 185 -6.00 -2.92 -6.67
C VAL A 185 -7.17 -1.98 -6.59
N LEU A 186 -8.37 -2.52 -6.51
CA LEU A 186 -9.57 -1.71 -6.37
C LEU A 186 -9.79 -1.33 -4.90
N ARG A 187 -9.53 -0.08 -4.54
CA ARG A 187 -9.76 0.44 -3.18
C ARG A 187 -11.24 0.76 -2.95
N LEU A 188 -11.76 0.37 -1.79
CA LEU A 188 -13.18 0.42 -1.44
C LEU A 188 -13.50 1.31 -0.22
N ASP A 189 -12.52 1.97 0.41
CA ASP A 189 -12.73 2.83 1.58
C ASP A 189 -13.92 3.80 1.42
N ARG A 190 -13.97 4.54 0.30
CA ARG A 190 -15.02 5.53 0.04
C ARG A 190 -16.41 4.91 -0.10
N ILE A 191 -16.50 3.64 -0.50
CA ILE A 191 -17.75 2.88 -0.64
C ILE A 191 -18.18 2.32 0.72
N LEU A 192 -17.27 1.67 1.44
CA LEU A 192 -17.61 0.92 2.66
C LEU A 192 -17.57 1.75 3.94
N CYS A 193 -16.71 2.78 4.01
CA CYS A 193 -16.47 3.55 5.22
C CYS A 193 -16.98 5.00 5.13
N SER A 194 -17.28 5.50 3.92
CA SER A 194 -17.65 6.90 3.70
C SER A 194 -18.78 7.06 2.68
N TRP A 195 -19.73 6.12 2.70
CA TRP A 195 -20.84 6.04 1.75
C TRP A 195 -21.63 7.34 1.63
N SER A 196 -22.00 7.94 2.76
CA SER A 196 -22.80 9.19 2.79
C SER A 196 -22.13 10.33 2.03
N THR A 197 -20.80 10.39 2.04
CA THR A 197 -20.02 11.41 1.35
C THR A 197 -19.83 11.11 -0.14
N HIS A 198 -19.63 9.84 -0.51
CA HIS A 198 -19.16 9.49 -1.85
C HIS A 198 -20.19 8.81 -2.76
N ARG A 199 -21.35 8.39 -2.25
CA ARG A 199 -22.40 7.74 -3.08
C ARG A 199 -22.83 8.56 -4.29
N GLN A 200 -22.76 9.89 -4.21
CA GLN A 200 -23.17 10.78 -5.30
C GLN A 200 -22.24 10.68 -6.51
N VAL A 201 -20.98 10.28 -6.29
CA VAL A 201 -20.04 10.02 -7.39
C VAL A 201 -20.53 8.82 -8.22
N LEU A 202 -20.93 7.73 -7.57
CA LEU A 202 -21.56 6.58 -8.25
C LEU A 202 -22.83 6.99 -8.98
N ALA A 203 -23.71 7.76 -8.32
CA ALA A 203 -24.94 8.24 -8.95
C ALA A 203 -24.67 9.06 -10.22
N THR A 204 -23.66 9.93 -10.20
CA THR A 204 -23.24 10.76 -11.34
C THR A 204 -22.66 9.91 -12.49
N GLN A 205 -22.04 8.78 -12.17
CA GLN A 205 -21.58 7.79 -13.15
C GLN A 205 -22.71 6.89 -13.69
N GLY A 206 -23.96 7.10 -13.26
CA GLY A 206 -25.14 6.38 -13.76
C GLY A 206 -25.51 5.12 -12.96
N TYR A 207 -24.96 4.92 -11.76
CA TYR A 207 -25.34 3.83 -10.87
C TYR A 207 -26.53 4.23 -9.97
N ARG A 208 -27.58 3.42 -9.95
CA ARG A 208 -28.83 3.71 -9.23
C ARG A 208 -28.72 3.31 -7.76
N VAL A 209 -28.06 4.16 -6.98
CA VAL A 209 -27.79 3.94 -5.56
C VAL A 209 -28.57 4.91 -4.67
N ASP A 210 -29.01 4.46 -3.51
CA ASP A 210 -29.70 5.27 -2.51
C ASP A 210 -28.87 5.50 -1.23
N GLU A 211 -29.35 6.39 -0.37
CA GLU A 211 -28.66 6.78 0.86
C GLU A 211 -28.45 5.62 1.83
N GLN A 212 -29.40 4.70 1.92
CA GLN A 212 -29.38 3.57 2.85
C GLN A 212 -28.75 2.32 2.24
N ALA A 213 -28.21 2.41 1.02
CA ALA A 213 -27.79 1.27 0.22
C ALA A 213 -28.85 0.14 0.19
N SER A 214 -30.12 0.54 0.09
CA SER A 214 -31.26 -0.39 0.12
C SER A 214 -31.65 -0.86 -1.30
N GLY A 215 -32.59 -1.79 -1.38
CA GLY A 215 -33.20 -2.21 -2.64
C GLY A 215 -32.18 -2.61 -3.71
N LYS A 216 -32.08 -1.81 -4.78
CA LYS A 216 -31.19 -2.08 -5.93
C LYS A 216 -29.74 -1.63 -5.72
N SER A 217 -29.45 -0.90 -4.65
CA SER A 217 -28.12 -0.31 -4.43
C SER A 217 -27.01 -1.36 -4.40
N GLY A 218 -27.22 -2.51 -3.74
CA GLY A 218 -26.24 -3.60 -3.72
C GLY A 218 -25.92 -4.14 -5.12
N ALA A 219 -26.93 -4.33 -5.97
CA ALA A 219 -26.75 -4.77 -7.36
C ALA A 219 -26.03 -3.71 -8.22
N GLU A 220 -26.34 -2.42 -8.02
CA GLU A 220 -25.69 -1.33 -8.76
C GLU A 220 -24.25 -1.09 -8.31
N VAL A 221 -23.95 -1.24 -7.02
CA VAL A 221 -22.56 -1.25 -6.53
C VAL A 221 -21.82 -2.46 -7.09
N ARG A 222 -22.44 -3.64 -7.12
CA ARG A 222 -21.81 -4.82 -7.76
C ARG A 222 -21.55 -4.60 -9.25
N ARG A 223 -22.47 -3.95 -9.98
CA ARG A 223 -22.25 -3.54 -11.38
C ARG A 223 -21.06 -2.58 -11.49
N PHE A 224 -20.96 -1.58 -10.61
CA PHE A 224 -19.80 -0.70 -10.53
C PHE A 224 -18.49 -1.48 -10.34
N LEU A 225 -18.46 -2.45 -9.43
CA LEU A 225 -17.26 -3.27 -9.19
C LEU A 225 -16.86 -4.08 -10.42
N VAL A 226 -17.82 -4.63 -11.17
CA VAL A 226 -17.58 -5.35 -12.43
C VAL A 226 -17.04 -4.40 -13.51
N ASP A 227 -17.68 -3.24 -13.71
CA ASP A 227 -17.26 -2.25 -14.71
C ASP A 227 -15.81 -1.78 -14.47
N TRP A 228 -15.43 -1.59 -13.21
CA TRP A 228 -14.06 -1.21 -12.84
C TRP A 228 -13.08 -2.38 -12.84
N TYR A 229 -13.54 -3.61 -12.56
CA TYR A 229 -12.72 -4.81 -12.75
C TYR A 229 -12.33 -4.98 -14.21
N GLU A 230 -13.27 -4.85 -15.15
CA GLU A 230 -12.98 -4.92 -16.60
C GLU A 230 -11.94 -3.89 -17.03
N ARG A 231 -11.95 -2.71 -16.39
CA ARG A 231 -11.03 -1.61 -16.69
C ARG A 231 -9.63 -1.78 -16.10
N MET A 232 -9.55 -2.14 -14.82
CA MET A 232 -8.31 -2.16 -14.04
C MET A 232 -7.64 -3.53 -14.02
N GLN A 233 -8.43 -4.61 -14.17
CA GLN A 233 -8.02 -6.00 -13.92
C GLN A 233 -7.27 -6.13 -12.58
N PRO A 234 -7.90 -5.71 -11.46
CA PRO A 234 -7.24 -5.64 -10.17
C PRO A 234 -6.91 -7.03 -9.64
N VAL A 235 -5.77 -7.15 -8.95
CA VAL A 235 -5.33 -8.43 -8.36
C VAL A 235 -6.08 -8.78 -7.07
N TYR A 236 -6.64 -7.78 -6.39
CA TYR A 236 -7.57 -7.92 -5.27
C TYR A 236 -8.37 -6.60 -5.09
N MET A 237 -9.43 -6.64 -4.28
CA MET A 237 -10.12 -5.44 -3.79
C MET A 237 -9.67 -5.14 -2.36
N ALA A 238 -9.61 -3.90 -1.92
CA ALA A 238 -9.04 -3.55 -0.62
C ALA A 238 -9.86 -2.53 0.17
N VAL A 239 -9.87 -2.66 1.49
CA VAL A 239 -10.44 -1.66 2.40
C VAL A 239 -9.64 -1.56 3.68
N SER A 240 -9.37 -0.31 4.11
CA SER A 240 -8.88 -0.04 5.46
C SER A 240 -10.06 0.14 6.42
N LEU A 241 -10.10 -0.66 7.47
CA LEU A 241 -11.18 -0.72 8.45
C LEU A 241 -10.74 -0.17 9.81
N PRO A 242 -11.65 0.50 10.53
CA PRO A 242 -11.34 1.02 11.85
C PRO A 242 -11.08 -0.10 12.86
N ASP A 243 -10.47 0.26 13.98
CA ASP A 243 -10.35 -0.62 15.16
C ASP A 243 -11.70 -1.07 15.71
N ALA A 244 -12.72 -0.20 15.64
CA ALA A 244 -14.09 -0.50 16.01
C ALA A 244 -14.89 -1.27 14.94
N PHE A 245 -14.26 -1.87 13.94
CA PHE A 245 -14.96 -2.63 12.91
C PHE A 245 -15.64 -3.88 13.49
N GLU A 246 -16.93 -4.00 13.20
CA GLU A 246 -17.77 -5.14 13.59
C GLU A 246 -18.43 -5.76 12.35
N TYR A 247 -18.54 -7.08 12.36
CA TYR A 247 -19.30 -7.85 11.39
C TYR A 247 -19.87 -9.11 12.05
N PRO A 248 -21.17 -9.43 11.90
CA PRO A 248 -22.19 -8.63 11.22
C PRO A 248 -22.63 -7.42 12.06
N GLN A 249 -22.97 -6.33 11.38
CA GLN A 249 -23.58 -5.14 11.98
C GLN A 249 -24.61 -4.54 11.02
N GLU A 250 -25.71 -4.00 11.54
CA GLU A 250 -26.72 -3.30 10.73
C GLU A 250 -26.24 -1.90 10.33
N SER A 251 -25.28 -1.84 9.41
CA SER A 251 -24.75 -0.61 8.84
C SER A 251 -24.72 -0.67 7.31
N VAL A 252 -24.70 0.50 6.67
CA VAL A 252 -24.63 0.60 5.20
C VAL A 252 -23.36 -0.09 4.66
N GLY A 253 -22.21 0.11 5.32
CA GLY A 253 -20.96 -0.54 4.94
C GLY A 253 -21.02 -2.05 5.02
N ASN A 254 -21.58 -2.61 6.10
CA ASN A 254 -21.78 -4.06 6.25
C ASN A 254 -22.75 -4.63 5.20
N ARG A 255 -23.84 -3.91 4.90
CA ARG A 255 -24.80 -4.29 3.85
C ARG A 255 -24.13 -4.34 2.48
N LEU A 256 -23.37 -3.30 2.12
CA LEU A 256 -22.61 -3.27 0.85
C LEU A 256 -21.51 -4.34 0.80
N LEU A 257 -20.83 -4.59 1.92
CA LEU A 257 -19.85 -5.66 2.03
C LEU A 257 -20.49 -7.03 1.72
N LYS A 258 -21.63 -7.32 2.36
CA LYS A 258 -22.37 -8.58 2.24
C LYS A 258 -23.06 -8.76 0.88
N ASP A 259 -23.76 -7.74 0.41
CA ASP A 259 -24.67 -7.86 -0.74
C ASP A 259 -24.00 -7.51 -2.07
N ALA A 260 -22.87 -6.79 -2.05
CA ALA A 260 -22.17 -6.35 -3.26
C ALA A 260 -20.72 -6.85 -3.33
N VAL A 261 -19.87 -6.49 -2.35
CA VAL A 261 -18.41 -6.70 -2.44
C VAL A 261 -18.04 -8.17 -2.36
N LEU A 262 -18.53 -8.91 -1.36
CA LEU A 262 -18.22 -10.33 -1.20
C LEU A 262 -18.75 -11.17 -2.38
N PRO A 263 -19.99 -10.98 -2.88
CA PRO A 263 -20.44 -11.62 -4.11
C PRO A 263 -19.56 -11.29 -5.33
N ALA A 264 -19.20 -10.02 -5.52
CA ALA A 264 -18.35 -9.60 -6.63
C ALA A 264 -16.96 -10.25 -6.57
N CYS A 265 -16.30 -10.24 -5.40
CA CYS A 265 -15.00 -10.88 -5.21
C CYS A 265 -15.03 -12.37 -5.56
N ARG A 266 -16.09 -13.07 -5.14
CA ARG A 266 -16.27 -14.51 -5.43
C ARG A 266 -16.46 -14.77 -6.93
N GLU A 267 -17.27 -13.95 -7.60
CA GLU A 267 -17.60 -14.16 -9.02
C GLU A 267 -16.48 -13.78 -9.96
N LEU A 268 -15.74 -12.74 -9.60
CA LEU A 268 -14.55 -12.27 -10.34
C LEU A 268 -13.27 -13.04 -9.96
N ASP A 269 -13.39 -13.99 -9.03
CA ASP A 269 -12.29 -14.76 -8.45
C ASP A 269 -11.09 -13.91 -8.00
N VAL A 270 -11.38 -12.88 -7.22
CA VAL A 270 -10.36 -12.01 -6.58
C VAL A 270 -10.49 -12.02 -5.06
N PRO A 271 -9.36 -11.97 -4.32
CA PRO A 271 -9.41 -11.80 -2.87
C PRO A 271 -9.95 -10.43 -2.44
N LEU A 272 -10.48 -10.37 -1.23
CA LEU A 272 -10.72 -9.12 -0.50
C LEU A 272 -9.61 -8.90 0.53
N SER A 273 -8.90 -7.79 0.43
CA SER A 273 -7.91 -7.35 1.39
C SER A 273 -8.54 -6.48 2.48
N LEU A 274 -8.33 -6.87 3.74
CA LEU A 274 -8.81 -6.19 4.93
C LEU A 274 -7.61 -5.68 5.74
N MET A 275 -7.44 -4.36 5.82
CA MET A 275 -6.40 -3.73 6.62
C MET A 275 -7.04 -3.09 7.85
N ILE A 276 -6.92 -3.72 9.01
CA ILE A 276 -7.79 -3.45 10.18
C ILE A 276 -7.00 -2.75 11.30
N GLY A 277 -7.56 -1.68 11.87
CA GLY A 277 -7.09 -1.08 13.11
C GLY A 277 -6.77 0.42 13.06
N VAL A 278 -7.00 1.08 11.92
CA VAL A 278 -6.71 2.52 11.78
C VAL A 278 -7.76 3.38 12.50
N ARG A 279 -7.33 4.34 13.30
CA ARG A 279 -8.16 5.41 13.86
C ARG A 279 -7.88 6.68 13.08
N LYS A 280 -8.73 6.98 12.10
CA LYS A 280 -8.50 8.11 11.18
C LYS A 280 -8.64 9.45 11.92
N GLN A 281 -7.73 10.37 11.63
CA GLN A 281 -7.78 11.79 12.00
C GLN A 281 -7.99 12.04 13.50
N VAL A 282 -7.26 11.31 14.35
CA VAL A 282 -7.21 11.59 15.80
C VAL A 282 -6.57 12.96 16.08
N ASN A 283 -5.65 13.40 15.21
CA ASN A 283 -5.17 14.77 15.16
C ASN A 283 -5.31 15.36 13.74
N PRO A 284 -6.46 15.96 13.38
CA PRO A 284 -6.70 16.46 12.02
C PRO A 284 -5.72 17.53 11.54
N SER A 285 -5.09 18.28 12.45
CA SER A 285 -4.11 19.32 12.09
C SER A 285 -2.87 18.76 11.40
N LEU A 286 -2.57 17.47 11.60
CA LEU A 286 -1.42 16.79 10.99
C LEU A 286 -1.75 16.13 9.64
N ARG A 287 -2.98 16.29 9.12
CA ARG A 287 -3.40 15.71 7.83
C ARG A 287 -3.12 14.20 7.78
N LEU A 288 -2.32 13.71 6.82
CA LEU A 288 -2.00 12.28 6.67
C LEU A 288 -1.21 11.71 7.85
N ALA A 289 -0.46 12.54 8.59
CA ALA A 289 0.24 12.15 9.81
C ALA A 289 -0.69 12.11 11.05
N GLY A 290 -1.97 12.44 10.90
CA GLY A 290 -2.95 12.58 11.99
C GLY A 290 -3.70 11.32 12.37
N ASP A 291 -3.46 10.21 11.67
CA ASP A 291 -4.07 8.92 11.93
C ASP A 291 -3.36 8.19 13.07
N ALA A 292 -4.07 7.33 13.79
CA ALA A 292 -3.55 6.54 14.89
C ALA A 292 -3.94 5.05 14.76
N VAL A 293 -3.58 4.26 15.76
CA VAL A 293 -3.87 2.82 15.84
C VAL A 293 -4.81 2.50 17.01
N GLY A 294 -5.64 1.48 16.84
CA GLY A 294 -6.41 0.84 17.90
C GLY A 294 -6.44 -0.68 17.75
N ARG A 295 -6.60 -1.39 18.87
CA ARG A 295 -6.78 -2.84 18.89
C ARG A 295 -8.20 -3.18 18.43
N ALA A 296 -8.32 -4.04 17.44
CA ALA A 296 -9.60 -4.51 16.92
C ALA A 296 -10.05 -5.82 17.57
N ASP A 297 -11.36 -6.06 17.56
CA ASP A 297 -11.94 -7.36 17.88
C ASP A 297 -11.98 -8.25 16.62
N LEU A 298 -11.08 -9.22 16.53
CA LEU A 298 -10.96 -10.06 15.34
C LEU A 298 -12.10 -11.09 15.20
N ARG A 299 -13.08 -11.15 16.11
CA ARG A 299 -14.31 -11.92 15.89
C ARG A 299 -15.06 -11.49 14.63
N ALA A 300 -14.95 -10.22 14.24
CA ALA A 300 -15.48 -9.76 12.95
C ALA A 300 -14.86 -10.52 11.77
N LEU A 301 -13.55 -10.76 11.81
CA LEU A 301 -12.82 -11.52 10.80
C LEU A 301 -13.14 -13.02 10.86
N GLU A 302 -13.28 -13.60 12.06
CA GLU A 302 -13.77 -14.97 12.26
C GLU A 302 -15.14 -15.16 11.57
N ASN A 303 -16.08 -14.22 11.81
CA ASN A 303 -17.41 -14.24 11.23
C ASN A 303 -17.36 -14.19 9.70
N LEU A 304 -16.55 -13.30 9.13
CA LEU A 304 -16.36 -13.21 7.67
C LEU A 304 -15.81 -14.52 7.09
N CYS A 305 -14.74 -15.07 7.68
CA CYS A 305 -14.14 -16.31 7.17
C CYS A 305 -15.09 -17.50 7.25
N ARG A 306 -15.88 -17.58 8.34
CA ARG A 306 -16.86 -18.64 8.57
C ARG A 306 -18.11 -18.54 7.68
N GLU A 307 -18.67 -17.34 7.53
CA GLU A 307 -19.90 -17.12 6.74
C GLU A 307 -19.62 -17.18 5.22
N PHE A 308 -18.41 -16.82 4.78
CA PHE A 308 -18.03 -16.78 3.37
C PHE A 308 -16.82 -17.69 3.07
N PRO A 309 -16.95 -19.02 3.20
CA PRO A 309 -15.83 -19.95 3.02
C PRO A 309 -15.28 -20.01 1.59
N SER A 310 -16.06 -19.54 0.60
CA SER A 310 -15.64 -19.46 -0.81
C SER A 310 -14.96 -18.12 -1.17
N ASN A 311 -14.95 -17.15 -0.26
CA ASN A 311 -14.23 -15.89 -0.44
C ASN A 311 -12.82 -16.01 0.14
N ARG A 312 -11.82 -15.44 -0.55
CA ARG A 312 -10.43 -15.36 -0.09
C ARG A 312 -10.18 -14.01 0.56
N PHE A 313 -9.49 -14.02 1.70
CA PHE A 313 -9.17 -12.84 2.49
C PHE A 313 -7.65 -12.66 2.61
N LEU A 314 -7.16 -11.50 2.19
CA LEU A 314 -5.81 -11.03 2.54
C LEU A 314 -5.96 -10.12 3.76
N VAL A 315 -5.20 -10.33 4.82
CA VAL A 315 -5.40 -9.57 6.07
C VAL A 315 -4.11 -9.00 6.60
N SER A 316 -4.14 -7.72 6.94
CA SER A 316 -3.11 -7.09 7.77
C SER A 316 -3.78 -6.35 8.91
N VAL A 317 -3.17 -6.38 10.10
CA VAL A 317 -3.69 -5.71 11.29
C VAL A 317 -2.66 -4.71 11.79
N LEU A 318 -3.12 -3.55 12.24
CA LEU A 318 -2.25 -2.44 12.64
C LEU A 318 -1.74 -2.59 14.07
N SER A 319 -2.60 -3.00 15.01
CA SER A 319 -2.23 -3.17 16.41
C SER A 319 -1.30 -4.38 16.60
N ARG A 320 -0.21 -4.15 17.34
CA ARG A 320 0.72 -5.20 17.79
C ARG A 320 0.00 -6.32 18.54
N GLU A 321 -0.99 -5.96 19.36
CA GLU A 321 -1.75 -6.88 20.20
C GLU A 321 -2.64 -7.84 19.40
N ASN A 322 -2.95 -7.52 18.13
CA ASN A 322 -3.73 -8.39 17.25
C ASN A 322 -2.88 -9.41 16.48
N GLN A 323 -1.56 -9.23 16.38
CA GLN A 323 -0.70 -10.04 15.48
C GLN A 323 -0.71 -11.53 15.82
N HIS A 324 -0.61 -11.87 17.11
CA HIS A 324 -0.63 -13.26 17.55
C HIS A 324 -1.99 -13.92 17.26
N GLU A 325 -3.09 -13.24 17.56
CA GLU A 325 -4.44 -13.73 17.30
C GLU A 325 -4.67 -13.97 15.80
N LEU A 326 -4.24 -13.04 14.93
CA LEU A 326 -4.31 -13.19 13.47
C LEU A 326 -3.58 -14.45 13.00
N CYS A 327 -2.37 -14.72 13.51
CA CYS A 327 -1.62 -15.93 13.19
C CYS A 327 -2.36 -17.20 13.62
N VAL A 328 -3.06 -17.16 14.76
CA VAL A 328 -3.89 -18.29 15.21
C VAL A 328 -5.08 -18.51 14.29
N TYR A 329 -5.76 -17.45 13.84
CA TYR A 329 -6.89 -17.56 12.89
C TYR A 329 -6.46 -18.07 11.51
N ALA A 330 -5.27 -17.71 11.03
CA ALA A 330 -4.72 -18.28 9.80
C ALA A 330 -4.55 -19.83 9.87
N ARG A 331 -4.42 -20.39 11.08
CA ARG A 331 -4.41 -21.85 11.30
C ARG A 331 -5.80 -22.48 11.27
N LYS A 332 -6.87 -21.68 11.31
CA LYS A 332 -8.28 -22.14 11.34
C LYS A 332 -8.97 -21.98 10.01
N PHE A 333 -8.63 -20.91 9.29
CA PHE A 333 -9.30 -20.52 8.06
C PHE A 333 -8.33 -20.59 6.89
N SER A 334 -8.49 -21.61 6.04
CA SER A 334 -7.67 -21.79 4.82
C SER A 334 -7.89 -20.70 3.78
N ASN A 335 -8.98 -19.95 3.90
CA ASN A 335 -9.31 -18.79 3.08
C ASN A 335 -8.79 -17.47 3.64
N LEU A 336 -7.98 -17.49 4.71
CA LEU A 336 -7.34 -16.32 5.31
C LEU A 336 -5.83 -16.38 5.12
N MET A 337 -5.25 -15.33 4.54
CA MET A 337 -3.82 -15.16 4.35
C MET A 337 -3.35 -13.86 5.02
N PRO A 338 -2.61 -13.92 6.13
CA PRO A 338 -1.96 -12.74 6.70
C PRO A 338 -0.89 -12.19 5.77
N PHE A 339 -0.69 -10.87 5.75
CA PHE A 339 0.43 -10.28 5.01
C PHE A 339 1.01 -9.02 5.67
N GLY A 340 2.32 -8.86 5.48
CA GLY A 340 3.08 -7.65 5.80
C GLY A 340 3.20 -7.32 7.29
N CYS A 341 3.94 -6.25 7.56
CA CYS A 341 3.98 -5.54 8.83
C CYS A 341 3.56 -4.11 8.53
N TRP A 342 2.30 -3.78 8.83
CA TRP A 342 1.68 -2.57 8.33
C TRP A 342 1.94 -1.38 9.27
N TRP A 343 2.58 -0.35 8.71
CA TRP A 343 2.67 1.00 9.23
C TRP A 343 3.46 1.22 10.54
N SER A 344 2.90 0.88 11.70
CA SER A 344 3.33 1.36 13.03
C SER A 344 4.21 0.42 13.84
#